data_AF-A0A0D6A1V4-F1
#
_entry.id   AF-A0A0D6A1V4-F1
#
_cell.length_a   1.000
_cell.length_b   1.000
_cell.length_c   1.000
_cell.angle_alpha   90.00
_cell.angle_beta   90.00
_cell.angle_gamma   90.00
#
_symmetry.space_group_name_H-M   'P 1'
#
loop_
_entity.id
_entity.type
_entity.pdbx_description
1 polymer ?
#
loop_
_entity_poly.entity_id
_entity_poly.type
_entity_poly.pdbx_seq_one_letter_code
_entity_poly.pdbx_strand_id
1 'polypeptide(L)'
;MVNEIVKYENRLNSIPLRKFNSREMNLFFSIASRVRDKGTTEITFTFEDLRNLSKNGRHGETFVQDLSSTYDKLLSLSAWTDDGRILTKFVAFTEYSINREKQIVTIAVNPKFKGLFNQLSTWTRFGLEQFVNLRSTYSKTLFRLIKQYRTVGRRDFTIQDFRAILDIPKSYRTTDIDRRVLKICREELSPIFKGLSIKKLHKGRGNKVTGYSFTWKAEANDQDDFSKSSWYEVRKKITNIENNNSLTEKEKQNSKTRVYKNYSPKPIKQKETLPSEMENNISDEKRAQLMQEIEERLKELDIDNKHI
;
A
#
# COMPACT_ATOMS: atom_id res chain seq x y z
N MET A 1 -15.66 -6.52 -2.63
CA MET A 1 -14.70 -5.93 -1.68
C MET A 1 -15.24 -4.59 -1.25
N VAL A 2 -15.40 -4.42 0.05
CA VAL A 2 -15.82 -3.17 0.68
C VAL A 2 -14.69 -2.15 0.52
N ASN A 3 -15.07 -0.90 0.31
CA ASN A 3 -14.18 0.24 0.17
C ASN A 3 -13.56 0.58 1.54
N GLU A 4 -12.39 0.01 1.84
CA GLU A 4 -11.75 0.12 3.15
C GLU A 4 -10.66 1.18 3.13
N ILE A 5 -10.72 2.11 4.08
CA ILE A 5 -9.70 3.16 4.28
C ILE A 5 -8.81 2.77 5.44
N VAL A 6 -7.50 2.84 5.22
CA VAL A 6 -6.50 2.83 6.27
C VAL A 6 -6.20 4.28 6.64
N LYS A 7 -6.27 4.61 7.93
CA LYS A 7 -5.86 5.91 8.48
C LYS A 7 -5.11 5.69 9.78
N TYR A 8 -3.93 6.29 9.91
CA TYR A 8 -3.11 6.19 11.12
C TYR A 8 -2.22 7.43 11.30
N GLU A 9 -1.65 7.57 12.49
CA GLU A 9 -0.77 8.68 12.88
C GLU A 9 0.62 8.52 12.27
N ASN A 10 1.22 9.62 11.81
CA ASN A 10 2.44 9.61 11.01
C ASN A 10 3.65 8.95 11.69
N ARG A 11 3.74 8.89 13.02
CA ARG A 11 4.79 8.15 13.74
C ARG A 11 4.84 6.68 13.35
N LEU A 12 3.73 6.07 12.91
CA LEU A 12 3.74 4.69 12.41
C LEU A 12 4.64 4.53 11.16
N ASN A 13 4.85 5.59 10.38
CA ASN A 13 5.78 5.56 9.23
C ASN A 13 7.26 5.51 9.65
N SER A 14 7.58 5.90 10.87
CA SER A 14 8.93 5.78 11.42
C SER A 14 9.26 4.38 11.94
N ILE A 15 8.26 3.49 12.05
CA ILE A 15 8.45 2.10 12.50
C ILE A 15 8.81 1.22 11.29
N PRO A 16 10.02 0.63 11.23
CA PRO A 16 10.39 -0.27 10.15
C PRO A 16 9.58 -1.57 10.23
N LEU A 17 8.91 -1.92 9.12
CA LEU A 17 8.11 -3.14 9.02
C LEU A 17 8.84 -4.26 8.25
N ARG A 18 10.16 -4.20 8.06
CA ARG A 18 10.88 -5.13 7.17
C ARG A 18 10.85 -6.59 7.61
N LYS A 19 10.70 -6.87 8.92
CA LYS A 19 10.50 -8.25 9.41
C LYS A 19 9.20 -8.87 8.87
N PHE A 20 8.25 -8.04 8.45
CA PHE A 20 7.02 -8.46 7.80
C PHE A 20 7.27 -8.74 6.32
N ASN A 21 6.84 -9.90 5.87
CA ASN A 21 6.68 -10.17 4.45
C ASN A 21 5.45 -9.42 3.90
N SER A 22 5.29 -9.45 2.58
CA SER A 22 4.21 -8.73 1.88
C SER A 22 2.81 -9.08 2.39
N ARG A 23 2.55 -10.36 2.68
CA ARG A 23 1.24 -10.85 3.17
C ARG A 23 0.99 -10.44 4.62
N GLU A 24 2.02 -10.48 5.46
CA GLU A 24 1.93 -10.04 6.85
C GLU A 24 1.71 -8.53 6.94
N MET A 25 2.34 -7.73 6.06
CA MET A 25 2.03 -6.30 5.93
C MET A 25 0.57 -6.08 5.52
N ASN A 26 0.06 -6.88 4.57
CA ASN A 26 -1.34 -6.80 4.17
C ASN A 26 -2.27 -7.10 5.36
N LEU A 27 -2.03 -8.19 6.10
CA LEU A 27 -2.79 -8.54 7.29
C LEU A 27 -2.77 -7.41 8.34
N PHE A 28 -1.59 -6.85 8.62
CA PHE A 28 -1.47 -5.73 9.56
C PHE A 28 -2.32 -4.52 9.15
N PHE A 29 -2.23 -4.08 7.89
CA PHE A 29 -3.00 -2.92 7.44
C PHE A 29 -4.49 -3.21 7.23
N SER A 30 -4.87 -4.47 7.00
CA SER A 30 -6.27 -4.92 7.04
C SER A 30 -6.84 -4.86 8.46
N ILE A 31 -6.05 -5.23 9.47
CA ILE A 31 -6.44 -5.07 10.87
C ILE A 31 -6.57 -3.57 11.18
N ALA A 32 -5.56 -2.77 10.81
CA ALA A 32 -5.55 -1.33 11.04
C ALA A 32 -6.75 -0.59 10.40
N SER A 33 -7.26 -1.04 9.25
CA SER A 33 -8.43 -0.43 8.61
C SER A 33 -9.70 -0.56 9.46
N ARG A 34 -9.81 -1.63 10.26
CA ARG A 34 -10.97 -1.93 11.11
C ARG A 34 -10.81 -1.53 12.58
N VAL A 35 -9.57 -1.25 13.03
CA VAL A 35 -9.30 -0.67 14.37
C VAL A 35 -9.83 0.75 14.51
N ARG A 36 -9.93 1.44 13.38
CA ARG A 36 -10.47 2.80 13.29
C ARG A 36 -11.94 2.83 13.75
N ASP A 37 -12.32 3.89 14.45
CA ASP A 37 -13.71 4.29 14.77
C ASP A 37 -14.49 3.37 15.71
N LYS A 38 -13.95 2.20 16.12
CA LYS A 38 -14.68 1.30 17.02
C LYS A 38 -14.67 1.74 18.48
N GLY A 39 -13.70 2.56 18.90
CA GLY A 39 -13.55 2.97 20.30
C GLY A 39 -13.18 1.84 21.28
N THR A 40 -13.43 0.58 20.89
CA THR A 40 -13.15 -0.65 21.61
C THR A 40 -11.66 -0.98 21.59
N THR A 41 -11.20 -1.61 22.66
CA THR A 41 -9.87 -2.19 22.77
C THR A 41 -9.80 -3.56 22.10
N GLU A 42 -10.92 -4.20 21.79
CA GLU A 42 -10.97 -5.53 21.20
C GLU A 42 -11.72 -5.52 19.85
N ILE A 43 -11.19 -6.28 18.89
CA ILE A 43 -11.73 -6.40 17.54
C ILE A 43 -11.69 -7.86 17.11
N THR A 44 -12.84 -8.37 16.67
CA THR A 44 -12.96 -9.72 16.11
C THR A 44 -13.09 -9.66 14.59
N PHE A 45 -12.41 -10.57 13.90
CA PHE A 45 -12.49 -10.81 12.47
C PHE A 45 -12.79 -12.27 12.19
N THR A 46 -13.57 -12.56 11.16
CA THR A 46 -13.60 -13.91 10.59
C THR A 46 -12.35 -14.15 9.75
N PHE A 47 -11.97 -15.41 9.56
CA PHE A 47 -10.87 -15.78 8.65
C PHE A 47 -11.18 -15.34 7.23
N GLU A 48 -12.43 -15.45 6.80
CA GLU A 48 -12.88 -14.98 5.50
C GLU A 48 -12.67 -13.48 5.33
N ASP A 49 -13.07 -12.67 6.31
CA ASP A 49 -12.87 -11.21 6.27
C ASP A 49 -11.38 -10.85 6.12
N LEU A 50 -10.51 -11.43 6.95
CA LEU A 50 -9.08 -11.12 6.91
C LEU A 50 -8.43 -11.58 5.60
N ARG A 51 -8.81 -12.74 5.06
CA ARG A 51 -8.31 -13.19 3.75
C ARG A 51 -8.74 -12.25 2.64
N ASN A 52 -10.01 -11.86 2.62
CA ASN A 52 -10.57 -10.95 1.61
C ASN A 52 -9.91 -9.57 1.68
N LEU A 53 -9.76 -9.01 2.88
CA LEU A 53 -9.13 -7.70 3.09
C LEU A 53 -7.64 -7.71 2.73
N SER A 54 -6.90 -8.76 3.13
CA SER A 54 -5.46 -8.86 2.90
C SER A 54 -5.06 -9.42 1.52
N LYS A 55 -6.04 -9.83 0.70
CA LYS A 55 -5.86 -10.63 -0.52
C LYS A 55 -4.97 -11.86 -0.28
N ASN A 56 -5.20 -12.54 0.83
CA ASN A 56 -4.45 -13.75 1.17
C ASN A 56 -5.19 -14.99 0.68
N GLY A 57 -4.65 -15.66 -0.33
CA GLY A 57 -5.21 -16.89 -0.91
C GLY A 57 -4.88 -18.17 -0.14
N ARG A 58 -4.37 -18.10 1.09
CA ARG A 58 -4.12 -19.28 1.93
C ARG A 58 -5.37 -19.74 2.69
N HIS A 59 -5.43 -21.02 3.01
CA HIS A 59 -6.58 -21.66 3.66
C HIS A 59 -6.14 -22.58 4.82
N GLY A 60 -7.06 -22.87 5.73
CA GLY A 60 -6.84 -23.80 6.84
C GLY A 60 -5.61 -23.44 7.68
N GLU A 61 -4.80 -24.44 8.02
CA GLU A 61 -3.65 -24.26 8.90
C GLU A 61 -2.57 -23.35 8.30
N THR A 62 -2.44 -23.30 6.97
CA THR A 62 -1.46 -22.39 6.33
C THR A 62 -1.83 -20.92 6.51
N PHE A 63 -3.13 -20.61 6.64
CA PHE A 63 -3.59 -19.27 6.98
C PHE A 63 -3.41 -18.98 8.47
N VAL A 64 -3.66 -19.96 9.34
CA VAL A 64 -3.37 -19.87 10.79
C VAL A 64 -1.88 -19.60 11.04
N GLN A 65 -0.99 -20.23 10.28
CA GLN A 65 0.45 -19.96 10.34
C GLN A 65 0.81 -18.53 9.92
N ASP A 66 0.22 -18.01 8.84
CA ASP A 66 0.42 -16.61 8.43
C ASP A 66 -0.05 -15.65 9.52
N LEU A 67 -1.22 -15.92 10.10
CA LEU A 67 -1.81 -15.18 11.20
C LEU A 67 -0.89 -15.16 12.43
N SER A 68 -0.42 -16.33 12.86
CA SER A 68 0.50 -16.48 13.99
C SER A 68 1.82 -15.74 13.74
N SER A 69 2.46 -15.95 12.59
CA SER A 69 3.72 -15.28 12.23
C SER A 69 3.57 -13.77 12.12
N THR A 70 2.44 -13.28 11.60
CA THR A 70 2.11 -11.85 11.61
C THR A 70 2.05 -11.35 13.05
N TYR A 71 1.36 -12.06 13.93
CA TYR A 71 1.21 -11.65 15.32
C TYR A 71 2.52 -11.63 16.10
N ASP A 72 3.38 -12.63 15.96
CA ASP A 72 4.69 -12.67 16.61
C ASP A 72 5.51 -11.41 16.27
N LYS A 73 5.39 -10.95 15.02
CA LYS A 73 6.03 -9.71 14.56
C LYS A 73 5.33 -8.47 15.08
N LEU A 74 4.00 -8.46 15.19
CA LEU A 74 3.23 -7.36 15.78
C LEU A 74 3.55 -7.17 17.26
N LEU A 75 3.75 -8.25 18.03
CA LEU A 75 4.22 -8.20 19.41
C LEU A 75 5.58 -7.52 19.54
N SER A 76 6.46 -7.71 18.55
CA SER A 76 7.76 -7.03 18.51
C SER A 76 7.68 -5.54 18.18
N LEU A 77 6.52 -5.04 17.71
CA LEU A 77 6.30 -3.61 17.48
C LEU A 77 6.07 -2.90 18.82
N SER A 78 7.18 -2.41 19.37
CA SER A 78 7.15 -1.48 20.49
C SER A 78 7.23 -0.04 19.98
N ALA A 79 6.41 0.82 20.59
CA ALA A 79 6.55 2.26 20.50
C ALA A 79 7.09 2.79 21.82
N TRP A 80 7.69 3.97 21.77
CA TRP A 80 8.15 4.66 22.95
C TRP A 80 7.86 6.15 22.87
N THR A 81 7.75 6.78 24.03
CA THR A 81 7.68 8.23 24.22
C THR A 81 8.71 8.61 25.26
N ASP A 82 9.44 9.68 25.01
CA ASP A 82 10.43 10.25 25.93
C ASP A 82 10.25 11.77 25.90
N ASP A 83 9.87 12.33 27.04
CA ASP A 83 9.74 13.78 27.23
C ASP A 83 10.94 14.38 27.99
N GLY A 84 12.03 13.61 28.13
CA GLY A 84 13.22 13.97 28.89
C GLY A 84 13.10 13.70 30.40
N ARG A 85 11.91 13.42 30.91
CA ARG A 85 11.67 13.03 32.33
C ARG A 85 11.20 11.59 32.45
N ILE A 86 10.31 11.15 31.56
CA ILE A 86 9.68 9.83 31.60
C ILE A 86 9.83 9.16 30.24
N LEU A 87 10.62 8.08 30.22
CA LEU A 87 10.67 7.14 29.11
C LEU A 87 9.58 6.06 29.29
N THR A 88 8.57 6.06 28.43
CA THR A 88 7.53 5.02 28.39
C THR A 88 7.71 4.15 27.16
N LYS A 89 7.72 2.82 27.33
CA LYS A 89 7.68 1.84 26.23
C LYS A 89 6.36 1.07 26.29
N PHE A 90 5.76 0.79 25.14
CA PHE A 90 4.50 0.06 25.05
C PHE A 90 4.36 -0.68 23.72
N VAL A 91 3.61 -1.78 23.74
CA VAL A 91 3.29 -2.58 22.55
C VAL A 91 1.97 -2.17 21.93
N ALA A 92 1.81 -2.43 20.63
CA ALA A 92 0.61 -2.10 19.88
C ALA A 92 -0.60 -2.96 20.25
N PHE A 93 -0.38 -4.25 20.43
CA PHE A 93 -1.41 -5.25 20.66
C PHE A 93 -1.11 -5.99 21.96
N THR A 94 -2.12 -6.14 22.81
CA THR A 94 -2.00 -6.76 24.14
C THR A 94 -2.43 -8.22 24.14
N GLU A 95 -3.31 -8.62 23.21
CA GLU A 95 -3.81 -9.99 23.12
C GLU A 95 -4.16 -10.35 21.68
N TYR A 96 -4.04 -11.63 21.36
CA TYR A 96 -4.46 -12.21 20.10
C TYR A 96 -4.88 -13.66 20.30
N SER A 97 -6.13 -13.95 19.95
CA SER A 97 -6.75 -15.25 20.13
C SER A 97 -7.28 -15.77 18.80
N ILE A 98 -6.83 -16.96 18.39
CA ILE A 98 -7.36 -17.66 17.22
C ILE A 98 -8.29 -18.76 17.72
N ASN A 99 -9.57 -18.65 17.38
CA ASN A 99 -10.50 -19.77 17.51
C ASN A 99 -10.60 -20.50 16.18
N ARG A 100 -9.96 -21.69 16.09
CA ARG A 100 -9.90 -22.51 14.87
C ARG A 100 -11.26 -23.07 14.47
N GLU A 101 -12.08 -23.47 15.44
CA GLU A 101 -13.41 -24.04 15.20
C GLU A 101 -14.38 -23.01 14.63
N LYS A 102 -14.42 -21.82 15.26
CA LYS A 102 -15.25 -20.70 14.82
C LYS A 102 -14.64 -19.92 13.66
N GLN A 103 -13.39 -20.22 13.28
CA GLN A 103 -12.62 -19.49 12.28
C GLN A 103 -12.62 -17.97 12.50
N ILE A 104 -12.37 -17.55 13.73
CA ILE A 104 -12.27 -16.14 14.11
C ILE A 104 -10.94 -15.83 14.76
N VAL A 105 -10.53 -14.57 14.62
CA VAL A 105 -9.40 -13.96 15.30
C VAL A 105 -9.91 -12.79 16.13
N THR A 106 -9.56 -12.77 17.40
CA THR A 106 -9.83 -11.65 18.30
C THR A 106 -8.52 -10.96 18.66
N ILE A 107 -8.47 -9.64 18.51
CA ILE A 107 -7.26 -8.84 18.69
C ILE A 107 -7.55 -7.73 19.70
N ALA A 108 -6.77 -7.66 20.76
CA ALA A 108 -6.80 -6.55 21.70
C ALA A 108 -5.70 -5.52 21.37
N VAL A 109 -6.09 -4.27 21.16
CA VAL A 109 -5.24 -3.11 20.92
C VAL A 109 -4.97 -2.42 22.25
N ASN A 110 -3.70 -2.10 22.50
CA ASN A 110 -3.31 -1.36 23.69
C ASN A 110 -4.01 0.03 23.70
N PRO A 111 -4.71 0.42 24.77
CA PRO A 111 -5.32 1.74 24.88
C PRO A 111 -4.33 2.90 24.64
N LYS A 112 -3.07 2.77 25.06
CA LYS A 112 -2.01 3.76 24.80
C LYS A 112 -1.62 3.84 23.32
N PHE A 113 -1.90 2.80 22.54
CA PHE A 113 -1.72 2.74 21.10
C PHE A 113 -2.95 3.22 20.33
N LYS A 114 -4.09 3.44 20.99
CA LYS A 114 -5.31 4.03 20.39
C LYS A 114 -5.03 5.36 19.68
N GLY A 115 -4.06 6.13 20.18
CA GLY A 115 -3.60 7.38 19.57
C GLY A 115 -3.02 7.23 18.16
N LEU A 116 -2.53 6.04 17.77
CA LEU A 116 -2.03 5.81 16.41
C LEU A 116 -3.13 5.57 15.38
N PHE A 117 -4.37 5.27 15.79
CA PHE A 117 -5.47 4.98 14.87
C PHE A 117 -6.71 5.88 15.05
N ASN A 118 -6.94 6.43 16.25
CA ASN A 118 -8.18 7.14 16.58
C ASN A 118 -7.98 8.61 17.00
N GLN A 119 -6.87 9.00 17.66
CA GLN A 119 -6.62 10.38 18.11
C GLN A 119 -5.50 11.03 17.29
N LEU A 120 -5.81 11.33 16.03
CA LEU A 120 -4.82 11.69 15.03
C LEU A 120 -4.66 13.22 14.92
N SER A 121 -3.54 13.78 15.37
CA SER A 121 -3.16 15.18 15.10
C SER A 121 -2.61 15.35 13.69
N THR A 122 -1.73 14.42 13.27
CA THR A 122 -1.25 14.28 11.91
C THR A 122 -1.46 12.85 11.44
N TRP A 123 -1.81 12.63 10.17
CA TRP A 123 -2.14 11.30 9.70
C TRP A 123 -1.73 11.02 8.27
N THR A 124 -1.56 9.73 7.99
CA THR A 124 -1.50 9.17 6.65
C THR A 124 -2.81 8.43 6.39
N ARG A 125 -3.41 8.65 5.20
CA ARG A 125 -4.61 7.93 4.74
C ARG A 125 -4.44 7.36 3.34
N PHE A 126 -5.06 6.21 3.07
CA PHE A 126 -5.13 5.59 1.75
C PHE A 126 -6.18 4.46 1.70
N GLY A 127 -6.61 4.09 0.48
CA GLY A 127 -7.45 2.91 0.27
C GLY A 127 -6.66 1.62 0.45
N LEU A 128 -7.16 0.70 1.27
CA LEU A 128 -6.51 -0.58 1.57
C LEU A 128 -6.19 -1.37 0.29
N GLU A 129 -7.10 -1.34 -0.70
CA GLU A 129 -6.91 -2.02 -1.97
C GLU A 129 -5.64 -1.57 -2.71
N GLN A 130 -5.30 -0.27 -2.67
CA GLN A 130 -4.07 0.23 -3.29
C GLN A 130 -2.83 -0.40 -2.65
N PHE A 131 -2.85 -0.57 -1.34
CA PHE A 131 -1.74 -1.12 -0.57
C PHE A 131 -1.58 -2.62 -0.78
N VAL A 132 -2.65 -3.40 -0.67
CA VAL A 132 -2.57 -4.88 -0.69
C VAL A 132 -2.16 -5.42 -2.07
N ASN A 133 -2.40 -4.66 -3.13
CA ASN A 133 -2.01 -4.99 -4.50
C ASN A 133 -0.51 -4.81 -4.81
N LEU A 134 0.24 -4.09 -3.95
CA LEU A 134 1.70 -3.99 -4.06
C LEU A 134 2.33 -5.32 -3.66
N ARG A 135 3.37 -5.80 -4.35
CA ARG A 135 4.02 -7.07 -4.00
C ARG A 135 5.28 -6.87 -3.18
N SER A 136 6.06 -5.84 -3.49
CA SER A 136 7.32 -5.55 -2.81
C SER A 136 7.11 -4.87 -1.45
N THR A 137 7.79 -5.36 -0.41
CA THR A 137 7.81 -4.72 0.91
C THR A 137 8.45 -3.33 0.87
N TYR A 138 9.40 -3.10 -0.04
CA TYR A 138 9.96 -1.77 -0.30
C TYR A 138 8.91 -0.83 -0.91
N SER A 139 8.14 -1.29 -1.91
CA SER A 139 7.07 -0.50 -2.51
C SER A 139 5.99 -0.16 -1.50
N LYS A 140 5.58 -1.14 -0.66
CA LYS A 140 4.62 -0.91 0.43
C LYS A 140 5.09 0.14 1.41
N THR A 141 6.37 0.09 1.80
CA THR A 141 6.94 1.08 2.72
C THR A 141 7.01 2.47 2.07
N LEU A 142 7.50 2.57 0.83
CA LEU A 142 7.54 3.85 0.12
C LEU A 142 6.16 4.41 -0.19
N PHE A 143 5.19 3.57 -0.52
CA PHE A 143 3.80 3.98 -0.71
C PHE A 143 3.26 4.73 0.53
N ARG A 144 3.49 4.19 1.73
CA ARG A 144 3.07 4.83 2.99
C ARG A 144 3.76 6.18 3.19
N LEU A 145 5.08 6.21 2.98
CA LEU A 145 5.88 7.43 3.11
C LEU A 145 5.47 8.51 2.10
N ILE A 146 5.10 8.13 0.87
CA ILE A 146 4.62 9.06 -0.14
C ILE A 146 3.20 9.53 0.19
N LYS A 147 2.29 8.63 0.62
CA LYS A 147 0.91 9.00 0.99
C LYS A 147 0.86 9.99 2.15
N GLN A 148 1.84 9.97 3.07
CA GLN A 148 1.98 10.99 4.11
C GLN A 148 2.12 12.42 3.54
N TYR A 149 2.77 12.56 2.37
CA TYR A 149 3.04 13.84 1.72
C TYR A 149 2.20 14.03 0.44
N ARG A 150 1.10 13.28 0.27
CA ARG A 150 0.36 13.16 -1.01
C ARG A 150 -0.03 14.50 -1.65
N THR A 151 -0.37 15.50 -0.81
CA THR A 151 -0.79 16.85 -1.22
C THR A 151 0.39 17.80 -1.44
N VAL A 152 1.59 17.47 -0.94
CA VAL A 152 2.82 18.24 -1.14
C VAL A 152 3.45 17.92 -2.50
N GLY A 153 3.37 16.66 -2.95
CA GLY A 153 3.92 16.25 -4.25
C GLY A 153 5.44 16.02 -4.26
N ARG A 154 6.11 16.09 -3.10
CA ARG A 154 7.55 15.88 -2.98
C ARG A 154 7.96 15.33 -1.62
N ARG A 155 8.96 14.45 -1.62
CA ARG A 155 9.67 14.01 -0.41
C ARG A 155 11.12 13.64 -0.72
N ASP A 156 12.04 14.27 0.00
CA ASP A 156 13.47 13.99 -0.12
C ASP A 156 13.96 13.19 1.09
N PHE A 157 14.84 12.21 0.86
CA PHE A 157 15.46 11.40 1.90
C PHE A 157 16.97 11.48 1.80
N THR A 158 17.66 11.59 2.94
CA THR A 158 19.10 11.33 2.99
C THR A 158 19.36 9.85 2.71
N ILE A 159 20.57 9.49 2.26
CA ILE A 159 20.91 8.08 2.03
C ILE A 159 20.85 7.27 3.33
N GLN A 160 21.18 7.89 4.47
CA GLN A 160 21.10 7.28 5.79
C GLN A 160 19.64 6.99 6.18
N ASP A 161 18.76 7.99 6.11
CA ASP A 161 17.35 7.83 6.45
C ASP A 161 16.66 6.85 5.51
N PHE A 162 16.95 6.94 4.21
CA PHE A 162 16.39 6.05 3.22
C PHE A 162 16.74 4.59 3.52
N ARG A 163 18.00 4.32 3.88
CA ARG A 163 18.44 2.97 4.25
C ARG A 163 17.89 2.53 5.59
N ALA A 164 17.75 3.42 6.57
CA ALA A 164 17.20 3.08 7.88
C ALA A 164 15.71 2.73 7.79
N ILE A 165 14.91 3.58 7.15
CA ILE A 165 13.44 3.43 7.06
C ILE A 165 13.05 2.22 6.21
N LEU A 166 13.73 2.00 5.09
CA LEU A 166 13.52 0.81 4.26
C LEU A 166 14.28 -0.42 4.77
N ASP A 167 15.09 -0.25 5.83
CA ASP A 167 16.01 -1.25 6.37
C ASP A 167 16.78 -1.92 5.22
N ILE A 168 17.57 -1.18 4.47
CA ILE A 168 18.34 -1.70 3.32
C ILE A 168 19.65 -2.34 3.83
N PRO A 169 19.99 -3.60 3.47
CA PRO A 169 21.21 -4.26 3.91
C PRO A 169 22.45 -3.42 3.67
N LYS A 170 23.35 -3.27 4.66
CA LYS A 170 24.60 -2.51 4.53
C LYS A 170 25.45 -2.92 3.30
N SER A 171 25.36 -4.18 2.89
CA SER A 171 26.04 -4.73 1.71
C SER A 171 25.57 -4.16 0.37
N TYR A 172 24.35 -3.60 0.29
CA TYR A 172 23.83 -3.05 -0.97
C TYR A 172 24.58 -1.78 -1.34
N ARG A 173 25.27 -1.82 -2.48
CA ARG A 173 25.82 -0.64 -3.14
C ARG A 173 24.69 0.18 -3.76
N THR A 174 24.96 1.43 -4.14
CA THR A 174 23.96 2.28 -4.80
C THR A 174 23.34 1.61 -6.03
N THR A 175 24.14 0.89 -6.82
CA THR A 175 23.67 0.12 -7.98
C THR A 175 22.73 -1.03 -7.59
N ASP A 176 22.96 -1.68 -6.45
CA ASP A 176 22.04 -2.70 -5.92
C ASP A 176 20.72 -2.09 -5.45
N ILE A 177 20.76 -0.90 -4.83
CA ILE A 177 19.56 -0.16 -4.45
C ILE A 177 18.74 0.18 -5.70
N ASP A 178 19.38 0.71 -6.74
CA ASP A 178 18.68 1.05 -7.98
C ASP A 178 18.00 -0.19 -8.59
N ARG A 179 18.73 -1.30 -8.68
CA ARG A 179 18.28 -2.54 -9.33
C ARG A 179 17.24 -3.30 -8.54
N ARG A 180 17.42 -3.42 -7.21
CA ARG A 180 16.63 -4.30 -6.34
C ARG A 180 15.53 -3.58 -5.57
N VAL A 181 15.67 -2.26 -5.35
CA VAL A 181 14.73 -1.46 -4.57
C VAL A 181 14.00 -0.48 -5.48
N LEU A 182 14.70 0.47 -6.11
CA LEU A 182 14.05 1.56 -6.83
C LEU A 182 13.33 1.11 -8.09
N LYS A 183 13.90 0.17 -8.85
CA LYS A 183 13.27 -0.36 -10.06
C LYS A 183 11.86 -0.91 -9.78
N ILE A 184 11.72 -1.79 -8.78
CA ILE A 184 10.41 -2.37 -8.44
C ILE A 184 9.46 -1.30 -7.89
N CYS A 185 9.98 -0.32 -7.14
CA CYS A 185 9.17 0.78 -6.64
C CYS A 185 8.65 1.68 -7.77
N ARG A 186 9.46 1.97 -8.81
CA ARG A 186 8.99 2.69 -9.99
C ARG A 186 7.88 1.93 -10.71
N GLU A 187 8.05 0.63 -10.93
CA GLU A 187 7.06 -0.22 -11.59
C GLU A 187 5.73 -0.31 -10.82
N GLU A 188 5.78 -0.44 -9.49
CA GLU A 188 4.56 -0.63 -8.68
C GLU A 188 3.87 0.68 -8.26
N LEU A 189 4.61 1.78 -8.10
CA LEU A 189 4.07 3.04 -7.55
C LEU A 189 3.65 4.05 -8.61
N SER A 190 4.26 4.03 -9.81
CA SER A 190 3.87 4.94 -10.91
C SER A 190 2.41 4.84 -11.38
N PRO A 191 1.74 3.67 -11.33
CA PRO A 191 0.32 3.58 -11.63
C PRO A 191 -0.53 4.38 -10.64
N ILE A 192 -0.08 4.49 -9.39
CA ILE A 192 -0.79 5.10 -8.27
C ILE A 192 -0.51 6.60 -8.21
N PHE A 193 0.76 6.99 -8.29
CA PHE A 193 1.20 8.38 -8.17
C PHE A 193 1.51 8.98 -9.54
N LYS A 194 0.62 9.85 -10.02
CA LYS A 194 0.75 10.49 -11.33
C LYS A 194 2.07 11.27 -11.43
N GLY A 195 2.87 10.96 -12.45
CA GLY A 195 4.15 11.63 -12.70
C GLY A 195 5.24 11.34 -11.67
N LEU A 196 5.19 10.19 -10.99
CA LEU A 196 6.22 9.79 -10.02
C LEU A 196 7.62 9.78 -10.66
N SER A 197 8.54 10.55 -10.08
CA SER A 197 9.96 10.60 -10.44
C SER A 197 10.82 10.35 -9.23
N ILE A 198 11.92 9.61 -9.41
CA ILE A 198 12.90 9.32 -8.37
C ILE A 198 14.27 9.75 -8.89
N LYS A 199 14.82 10.81 -8.29
CA LYS A 199 16.13 11.36 -8.67
C LYS A 199 17.15 11.13 -7.56
N LYS A 200 18.38 10.79 -7.94
CA LYS A 200 19.51 10.76 -6.99
C LYS A 200 19.95 12.19 -6.69
N LEU A 201 20.14 12.47 -5.41
CA LEU A 201 20.76 13.70 -4.95
C LEU A 201 22.27 13.48 -4.83
N HIS A 202 23.06 14.43 -5.31
CA HIS A 202 24.51 14.37 -5.27
C HIS A 202 25.07 15.63 -4.59
N LYS A 203 26.20 15.50 -3.89
CA LYS A 203 26.96 16.65 -3.36
C LYS A 203 28.47 16.39 -3.43
N GLY A 204 29.24 17.46 -3.54
CA GLY A 204 30.71 17.45 -3.44
C GLY A 204 31.45 16.90 -4.65
N ARG A 205 32.78 16.80 -4.54
CA ARG A 205 33.67 16.29 -5.59
C ARG A 205 33.45 14.78 -5.77
N GLY A 206 33.26 14.34 -7.02
CA GLY A 206 33.08 12.93 -7.37
C GLY A 206 31.63 12.43 -7.44
N ASN A 207 30.63 13.34 -7.45
CA ASN A 207 29.21 13.00 -7.63
C ASN A 207 28.73 11.88 -6.68
N LYS A 208 29.09 12.00 -5.39
CA LYS A 208 28.65 11.04 -4.37
C LYS A 208 27.14 11.19 -4.15
N VAL A 209 26.42 10.07 -4.21
CA VAL A 209 24.98 10.04 -3.91
C VAL A 209 24.78 10.30 -2.42
N THR A 210 24.05 11.36 -2.09
CA THR A 210 23.72 11.77 -0.72
C THR A 210 22.29 11.46 -0.32
N GLY A 211 21.44 11.08 -1.28
CA GLY A 211 20.04 10.81 -1.01
C GLY A 211 19.21 10.61 -2.27
N TYR A 212 17.89 10.58 -2.09
CA TYR A 212 16.91 10.41 -3.15
C TYR A 212 15.79 11.43 -2.99
N SER A 213 15.40 12.07 -4.10
CA SER A 213 14.26 12.96 -4.19
C SER A 213 13.14 12.27 -4.94
N PHE A 214 11.97 12.20 -4.30
CA PHE A 214 10.75 11.68 -4.87
C PHE A 214 9.82 12.85 -5.17
N THR A 215 9.30 12.91 -6.40
CA THR A 215 8.33 13.94 -6.80
C THR A 215 7.16 13.31 -7.55
N TRP A 216 5.96 13.84 -7.40
CA TRP A 216 4.75 13.41 -8.10
C TRP A 216 3.78 14.59 -8.23
N LYS A 217 2.75 14.45 -9.05
CA LYS A 217 1.66 15.43 -9.10
C LYS A 217 0.86 15.34 -7.79
N ALA A 218 0.85 16.43 -7.02
CA ALA A 218 0.12 16.53 -5.77
C ALA A 218 -1.36 16.15 -5.94
N GLU A 219 -1.87 15.39 -4.98
CA GLU A 219 -3.29 15.05 -4.86
C GLU A 219 -4.08 16.24 -4.31
N ALA A 220 -5.36 16.36 -4.68
CA ALA A 220 -6.25 17.32 -4.05
C ALA A 220 -6.53 16.93 -2.58
N ASN A 221 -6.82 17.91 -1.74
CA ASN A 221 -7.05 17.69 -0.30
C ASN A 221 -8.24 16.75 -0.05
N ASP A 222 -9.31 16.93 -0.81
CA ASP A 222 -10.58 16.21 -0.82
C ASP A 222 -10.58 14.96 -1.72
N GLN A 223 -9.46 14.65 -2.38
CA GLN A 223 -9.37 13.50 -3.27
C GLN A 223 -9.82 12.21 -2.57
N ASP A 224 -10.68 11.46 -3.26
CA ASP A 224 -11.17 10.17 -2.81
C ASP A 224 -10.05 9.11 -2.90
N ASP A 225 -9.90 8.33 -1.82
CA ASP A 225 -8.95 7.22 -1.71
C ASP A 225 -9.58 5.87 -2.09
N PHE A 226 -10.89 5.84 -2.36
CA PHE A 226 -11.58 4.61 -2.74
C PHE A 226 -11.19 4.16 -4.14
N SER A 227 -10.60 2.98 -4.21
CA SER A 227 -10.37 2.27 -5.47
C SER A 227 -11.68 1.57 -5.85
N LYS A 228 -12.41 2.15 -6.79
CA LYS A 228 -13.52 1.44 -7.45
C LYS A 228 -12.83 0.44 -8.39
N SER A 229 -12.97 -0.88 -8.17
CA SER A 229 -12.40 -1.93 -9.03
C SER A 229 -13.02 -1.93 -10.44
N SER A 230 -12.96 -0.81 -11.12
CA SER A 230 -13.59 -0.49 -12.39
C SER A 230 -12.53 -0.39 -13.48
N TRP A 231 -12.95 -0.62 -14.72
CA TRP A 231 -12.11 -0.40 -15.90
C TRP A 231 -11.54 1.02 -15.96
N TYR A 232 -12.26 2.02 -15.42
CA TYR A 232 -11.79 3.40 -15.38
C TYR A 232 -10.52 3.55 -14.52
N GLU A 233 -10.49 2.92 -13.33
CA GLU A 233 -9.31 2.95 -12.47
C GLU A 233 -8.12 2.21 -13.10
N VAL A 234 -8.39 1.14 -13.86
CA VAL A 234 -7.35 0.47 -14.67
C VAL A 234 -6.82 1.43 -15.73
N ARG A 235 -7.71 2.04 -16.53
CA ARG A 235 -7.31 2.98 -17.58
C ARG A 235 -6.51 4.15 -17.01
N LYS A 236 -6.94 4.73 -15.89
CA LYS A 236 -6.24 5.80 -15.19
C LYS A 236 -4.82 5.39 -14.78
N LYS A 237 -4.65 4.18 -14.23
CA LYS A 237 -3.34 3.60 -13.91
C LYS A 237 -2.46 3.46 -15.16
N ILE A 238 -3.02 2.95 -16.26
CA ILE A 238 -2.32 2.84 -17.55
C ILE A 238 -1.91 4.22 -18.09
N THR A 239 -2.81 5.21 -18.06
CA THR A 239 -2.53 6.59 -18.44
C THR A 239 -1.39 7.19 -17.62
N ASN A 240 -1.37 6.92 -16.30
CA ASN A 240 -0.30 7.38 -15.42
C ASN A 240 1.05 6.79 -15.81
N ILE A 241 1.08 5.50 -16.20
CA ILE A 241 2.31 4.83 -16.66
C ILE A 241 2.78 5.40 -18.01
N GLU A 242 1.88 5.51 -18.99
CA GLU A 242 2.19 5.95 -20.36
C GLU A 242 2.79 7.36 -20.40
N ASN A 243 2.19 8.27 -19.64
CA ASN A 243 2.60 9.67 -19.57
C ASN A 243 3.75 9.92 -18.58
N ASN A 244 4.31 8.89 -17.94
CA ASN A 244 5.43 9.07 -17.03
C ASN A 244 6.77 9.02 -17.76
N ASN A 245 7.32 10.20 -18.05
CA ASN A 245 8.62 10.38 -18.69
C ASN A 245 9.82 9.88 -17.86
N SER A 246 9.62 9.57 -16.56
CA SER A 246 10.68 9.03 -15.70
C SER A 246 10.85 7.52 -15.81
N LEU A 247 9.94 6.83 -16.54
CA LEU A 247 10.00 5.39 -16.76
C LEU A 247 10.64 5.08 -18.11
N THR A 248 11.52 4.08 -18.11
CA THR A 248 11.96 3.43 -19.36
C THR A 248 10.82 2.63 -20.00
N GLU A 249 10.88 2.37 -21.30
CA GLU A 249 9.86 1.55 -21.98
C GLU A 249 9.72 0.15 -21.36
N LYS A 250 10.82 -0.44 -20.90
CA LYS A 250 10.80 -1.71 -20.18
C LYS A 250 10.08 -1.61 -18.83
N GLU A 251 10.30 -0.53 -18.07
CA GLU A 251 9.59 -0.29 -16.81
C GLU A 251 8.10 -0.01 -17.05
N LYS A 252 7.75 0.71 -18.12
CA LYS A 252 6.36 0.93 -18.53
C LYS A 252 5.67 -0.40 -18.84
N GLN A 253 6.29 -1.25 -19.67
CA GLN A 253 5.73 -2.55 -20.02
C GLN A 253 5.54 -3.43 -18.77
N ASN A 254 6.55 -3.54 -17.91
CA ASN A 254 6.44 -4.30 -16.67
C ASN A 254 5.33 -3.76 -15.76
N SER A 255 5.22 -2.43 -15.65
CA SER A 255 4.19 -1.77 -14.83
C SER A 255 2.79 -2.04 -15.36
N LYS A 256 2.57 -1.92 -16.69
CA LYS A 256 1.31 -2.26 -17.35
C LYS A 256 0.93 -3.72 -17.11
N THR A 257 1.86 -4.66 -17.34
CA THR A 257 1.63 -6.09 -17.07
C THR A 257 1.19 -6.33 -15.62
N ARG A 258 1.77 -5.63 -14.63
CA ARG A 258 1.36 -5.75 -13.23
C ARG A 258 -0.05 -5.23 -12.98
N VAL A 259 -0.43 -4.11 -13.61
CA VAL A 259 -1.78 -3.54 -13.50
C VAL A 259 -2.81 -4.53 -14.05
N TYR A 260 -2.58 -5.07 -15.25
CA TYR A 260 -3.48 -6.05 -15.87
C TYR A 260 -3.55 -7.36 -15.08
N LYS A 261 -2.43 -7.89 -14.57
CA LYS A 261 -2.42 -9.11 -13.72
C LYS A 261 -3.20 -8.98 -12.42
N ASN A 262 -3.37 -7.76 -11.92
CA ASN A 262 -4.12 -7.51 -10.69
C ASN A 262 -5.57 -7.08 -10.97
N TYR A 263 -5.98 -6.97 -12.24
CA TYR A 263 -7.35 -6.67 -12.62
C TYR A 263 -8.19 -7.94 -12.52
N SER A 264 -9.26 -7.86 -11.74
CA SER A 264 -10.30 -8.88 -11.68
C SER A 264 -11.56 -8.23 -12.24
N PRO A 265 -12.12 -8.77 -13.34
CA PRO A 265 -13.41 -8.30 -13.83
C PRO A 265 -14.43 -8.51 -12.71
N LYS A 266 -15.28 -7.53 -12.45
CA LYS A 266 -16.45 -7.72 -11.59
C LYS A 266 -17.69 -7.43 -12.43
N PRO A 267 -18.79 -8.19 -12.24
CA PRO A 267 -20.05 -7.84 -12.85
C PRO A 267 -20.46 -6.45 -12.33
N ILE A 268 -20.57 -5.50 -13.26
CA ILE A 268 -20.91 -4.10 -12.99
C ILE A 268 -22.31 -4.09 -12.39
N LYS A 269 -22.44 -3.81 -11.08
CA LYS A 269 -23.74 -3.42 -10.53
C LYS A 269 -23.98 -1.97 -10.94
N GLN A 270 -25.17 -1.65 -11.49
CA GLN A 270 -25.57 -0.38 -12.12
C GLN A 270 -25.39 0.94 -11.29
N LYS A 271 -24.66 0.91 -10.16
CA LYS A 271 -24.30 2.10 -9.36
C LYS A 271 -22.80 2.14 -9.00
N GLU A 272 -21.92 1.62 -9.85
CA GLU A 272 -20.48 1.87 -9.73
C GLU A 272 -20.17 3.27 -10.26
N THR A 273 -20.40 4.27 -9.41
CA THR A 273 -20.35 5.68 -9.81
C THR A 273 -18.97 6.05 -10.34
N LEU A 274 -18.90 6.75 -11.46
CA LEU A 274 -17.73 7.55 -11.81
C LEU A 274 -17.58 8.67 -10.75
N PRO A 275 -16.47 9.40 -10.66
CA PRO A 275 -16.52 10.73 -10.05
C PRO A 275 -17.67 11.50 -10.73
N SER A 276 -18.56 12.12 -9.95
CA SER A 276 -19.78 12.80 -10.45
C SER A 276 -19.49 13.83 -11.55
N GLU A 277 -18.28 14.38 -11.59
CA GLU A 277 -17.81 15.33 -12.61
C GLU A 277 -17.54 14.69 -14.00
N MET A 278 -17.33 13.37 -14.09
CA MET A 278 -17.02 12.67 -15.35
C MET A 278 -18.12 11.69 -15.80
N GLU A 279 -19.13 11.46 -14.97
CA GLU A 279 -20.26 10.56 -15.27
C GLU A 279 -21.02 11.00 -16.53
N ASN A 280 -20.99 12.31 -16.84
CA ASN A 280 -21.63 12.91 -18.02
C ASN A 280 -20.74 12.98 -19.29
N ASN A 281 -19.46 12.54 -19.25
CA ASN A 281 -18.48 12.86 -20.32
C ASN A 281 -17.84 11.64 -21.03
N ILE A 282 -18.24 10.41 -20.73
CA ILE A 282 -17.75 9.22 -21.46
C ILE A 282 -18.95 8.46 -22.01
N SER A 283 -19.10 8.47 -23.34
CA SER A 283 -20.13 7.71 -24.05
C SER A 283 -19.98 6.20 -23.82
N ASP A 284 -21.09 5.46 -23.84
CA ASP A 284 -21.07 3.99 -23.66
C ASP A 284 -20.21 3.28 -24.71
N GLU A 285 -20.14 3.83 -25.93
CA GLU A 285 -19.23 3.35 -26.98
C GLU A 285 -17.76 3.43 -26.57
N LYS A 286 -17.34 4.55 -25.97
CA LYS A 286 -15.97 4.73 -25.49
C LYS A 286 -15.66 3.81 -24.29
N ARG A 287 -16.66 3.48 -23.47
CA ARG A 287 -16.54 2.48 -22.41
C ARG A 287 -16.32 1.08 -22.99
N ALA A 288 -17.11 0.69 -23.99
CA ALA A 288 -17.01 -0.60 -24.65
C ALA A 288 -15.64 -0.79 -25.34
N GLN A 289 -15.15 0.24 -26.04
CA GLN A 289 -13.83 0.21 -26.67
C GLN A 289 -12.70 0.02 -25.65
N LEU A 290 -12.74 0.75 -24.51
CA LEU A 290 -11.73 0.61 -23.47
C LEU A 290 -11.78 -0.75 -22.77
N MET A 291 -12.99 -1.32 -22.61
CA MET A 291 -13.16 -2.68 -22.10
C MET A 291 -12.53 -3.70 -23.04
N GLN A 292 -12.82 -3.59 -24.33
CA GLN A 292 -12.23 -4.45 -25.35
C GLN A 292 -10.69 -4.32 -25.35
N GLU A 293 -10.16 -3.10 -25.28
CA GLU A 293 -8.70 -2.88 -25.17
C GLU A 293 -8.11 -3.59 -23.95
N ILE A 294 -8.75 -3.50 -22.78
CA ILE A 294 -8.30 -4.18 -21.56
C ILE A 294 -8.35 -5.70 -21.73
N GLU A 295 -9.42 -6.25 -22.31
CA GLU A 295 -9.58 -7.69 -22.55
C GLU A 295 -8.54 -8.23 -23.54
N GLU A 296 -8.30 -7.52 -24.64
CA GLU A 296 -7.27 -7.86 -25.63
C GLU A 296 -5.88 -7.88 -24.97
N ARG A 297 -5.56 -6.87 -24.13
CA ARG A 297 -4.29 -6.83 -23.38
C ARG A 297 -4.15 -7.96 -22.37
N LEU A 298 -5.24 -8.38 -21.72
CA LEU A 298 -5.21 -9.54 -20.82
C LEU A 298 -4.93 -10.83 -21.60
N LYS A 299 -5.54 -10.98 -22.78
CA LYS A 299 -5.33 -12.12 -23.68
C LYS A 299 -3.90 -12.17 -24.22
N GLU A 300 -3.34 -11.04 -24.65
CA GLU A 300 -1.94 -10.93 -25.10
C GLU A 300 -0.93 -11.37 -24.03
N LEU A 301 -1.26 -11.14 -22.75
CA LEU A 301 -0.38 -11.44 -21.62
C LEU A 301 -0.56 -12.86 -21.07
N ASP A 302 -1.37 -13.69 -21.71
CA ASP A 302 -1.76 -15.04 -21.26
C ASP A 302 -2.33 -15.02 -19.82
N ILE A 303 -3.11 -13.98 -19.51
CA ILE A 303 -3.77 -13.83 -18.22
C ILE A 303 -5.22 -14.28 -18.43
N ASP A 304 -5.46 -15.59 -18.31
CA ASP A 304 -6.80 -16.17 -18.42
C ASP A 304 -7.63 -15.76 -17.20
N ASN A 305 -8.64 -14.91 -17.40
CA ASN A 305 -9.55 -14.42 -16.35
C ASN A 305 -10.62 -15.47 -15.99
N LYS A 306 -10.25 -16.76 -15.95
CA LYS A 306 -11.17 -17.88 -15.73
C LYS A 306 -11.45 -18.25 -14.27
N HIS A 307 -11.01 -17.43 -13.31
CA HIS A 307 -11.35 -17.64 -11.90
C HIS A 307 -11.94 -16.38 -11.29
N ILE A 308 -13.24 -16.19 -11.58
CA ILE A 308 -14.21 -15.60 -10.66
C ILE A 308 -15.14 -16.74 -10.26
#